data_AF-E5KIG6-F1
#
_entry.id   AF-E5KIG6-F1
#
_cell.length_a   1.000
_cell.length_b   1.000
_cell.length_c   1.000
_cell.angle_alpha   90.00
_cell.angle_beta   90.00
_cell.angle_gamma   90.00
#
_symmetry.space_group_name_H-M   'P 1'
#
loop_
_entity.id
_entity.type
_entity.pdbx_description
1 polymer ?
#
loop_
_entity_poly.entity_id
_entity_poly.type
_entity_poly.pdbx_seq_one_letter_code
_entity_poly.pdbx_strand_id
1 'polypeptide(L)'
;EGGLIFTVNGQHGCMDMTGQDELIRLLSKACRGDAFSEQETSTMNLDRKTIVPPLEKYELGPELDHQIIKPPPTTEAPPTPPKASWAFFSFSPQALSELKDKATQSLEAGTKFVSTDDVLSVFIWQSVSRARLPRLDDSTSTEFCRAVDVRTQLDVPKNYPGILQNMTYSVSNLSQIANEPLGIVASRLRSQLGRDDLRRRTQALVTYLQDQENRAKVSVTADANPSTD
;
A
#
# COMPACT_ATOMS: atom_id res chain seq x y z
N GLU A 1 -24.45 -9.96 29.20
CA GLU A 1 -23.43 -8.99 29.65
C GLU A 1 -22.07 -9.70 29.68
N GLY A 2 -20.97 -9.02 29.36
CA GLY A 2 -19.61 -9.60 29.46
C GLY A 2 -18.79 -9.64 28.16
N GLY A 3 -18.75 -8.56 27.38
CA GLY A 3 -17.86 -8.46 26.22
C GLY A 3 -16.40 -8.18 26.62
N LEU A 4 -15.46 -8.55 25.76
CA LEU A 4 -14.03 -8.23 25.87
C LEU A 4 -13.56 -7.55 24.59
N ILE A 5 -12.83 -6.45 24.71
CA ILE A 5 -12.10 -5.82 23.61
C ILE A 5 -10.62 -6.09 23.85
N PHE A 6 -9.97 -6.72 22.87
CA PHE A 6 -8.54 -6.95 22.88
C PHE A 6 -7.88 -6.08 21.80
N THR A 7 -6.94 -5.23 22.22
CA THR A 7 -6.25 -4.28 21.35
C THR A 7 -4.76 -4.59 21.36
N VAL A 8 -4.15 -4.65 20.17
CA VAL A 8 -2.72 -4.88 19.98
C VAL A 8 -2.12 -3.70 19.23
N ASN A 9 -1.08 -3.09 19.81
CA ASN A 9 -0.33 -2.01 19.19
C ASN A 9 1.02 -2.54 18.70
N GLY A 10 1.25 -2.48 17.39
CA GLY A 10 2.55 -2.77 16.78
C GLY A 10 3.34 -1.49 16.50
N GLN A 11 4.64 -1.50 16.75
CA GLN A 11 5.52 -0.41 16.32
C GLN A 11 5.80 -0.59 14.82
N HIS A 12 5.41 0.39 14.00
CA HIS A 12 5.34 0.20 12.54
C HIS A 12 6.72 0.03 11.85
N GLY A 13 7.79 0.56 12.42
CA GLY A 13 9.16 0.28 11.95
C GLY A 13 9.64 -1.13 12.28
N CYS A 14 8.96 -1.85 13.18
CA CYS A 14 9.28 -3.23 13.54
C CYS A 14 8.47 -4.25 12.73
N MET A 15 7.25 -3.90 12.31
CA MET A 15 6.31 -4.78 11.62
C MET A 15 5.32 -4.00 10.75
N ASP A 16 4.95 -4.57 9.61
CA ASP A 16 3.72 -4.19 8.89
C ASP A 16 2.51 -4.98 9.43
N MET A 17 1.30 -4.75 8.89
CA MET A 17 0.11 -5.45 9.38
C MET A 17 0.17 -6.98 9.15
N THR A 18 0.80 -7.43 8.06
CA THR A 18 1.03 -8.87 7.81
C THR A 18 1.95 -9.47 8.88
N GLY A 19 3.00 -8.77 9.25
CA GLY A 19 3.90 -9.18 10.32
C GLY A 19 3.26 -9.12 11.71
N GLN A 20 2.41 -8.13 11.95
CA GLN A 20 1.62 -8.03 13.18
C GLN A 20 0.59 -9.16 13.31
N ASP A 21 -0.08 -9.54 12.22
CA ASP A 21 -1.00 -10.69 12.19
C ASP A 21 -0.29 -11.99 12.59
N GLU A 22 0.89 -12.23 12.04
CA GLU A 22 1.70 -13.41 12.39
C GLU A 22 2.07 -13.44 13.89
N LEU A 23 2.44 -12.29 14.47
CA LEU A 23 2.70 -12.17 15.90
C LEU A 23 1.46 -12.45 16.74
N ILE A 24 0.29 -11.95 16.32
CA ILE A 24 -0.99 -12.22 17.00
C ILE A 24 -1.36 -13.71 16.89
N ARG A 25 -1.11 -14.34 15.75
CA ARG A 25 -1.33 -15.77 15.52
C ARG A 25 -0.48 -16.63 16.45
N LEU A 26 0.80 -16.30 16.60
CA LEU A 26 1.70 -17.00 17.52
C LEU A 26 1.40 -16.70 19.00
N LEU A 27 0.98 -15.48 19.32
CA LEU A 27 0.47 -15.14 20.65
C LEU A 27 -0.74 -16.01 21.01
N SER A 28 -1.70 -16.17 20.09
CA SER A 28 -2.86 -17.04 20.28
C SER A 28 -2.46 -18.51 20.51
N LYS A 29 -1.46 -19.03 19.78
CA LYS A 29 -0.87 -20.36 20.04
C LYS A 29 -0.29 -20.46 21.45
N ALA A 30 0.52 -19.48 21.86
CA ALA A 30 1.13 -19.47 23.19
C ALA A 30 0.07 -19.46 24.30
N CYS A 31 -0.99 -18.66 24.14
CA CYS A 31 -2.11 -18.62 25.09
C CYS A 31 -2.84 -19.96 25.23
N ARG A 32 -2.83 -20.81 24.19
CA ARG A 32 -3.43 -22.16 24.21
C ARG A 32 -2.47 -23.25 24.71
N GLY A 33 -1.20 -22.92 24.94
CA GLY A 33 -0.16 -23.89 25.28
C GLY A 33 0.30 -24.74 24.09
N ASP A 34 0.00 -24.32 22.86
CA ASP A 34 0.47 -25.01 21.65
C ASP A 34 1.96 -24.77 21.41
N ALA A 35 2.68 -25.81 20.99
CA ALA A 35 4.06 -25.67 20.56
C ALA A 35 4.18 -24.87 19.26
N PHE A 36 5.25 -24.09 19.16
CA PHE A 36 5.69 -23.50 17.89
C PHE A 36 6.46 -24.56 17.09
N SER A 37 6.22 -24.59 15.79
CA SER A 37 7.00 -25.39 14.86
C SER A 37 8.41 -24.82 14.66
N GLU A 38 9.30 -25.65 14.15
CA GLU A 38 10.66 -25.22 13.77
C GLU A 38 10.63 -24.13 12.70
N GLN A 39 9.72 -24.24 11.72
CA GLN A 39 9.57 -23.23 10.66
C GLN A 39 9.08 -21.88 11.22
N GLU A 40 8.11 -21.88 12.13
CA GLU A 40 7.64 -20.67 12.81
C GLU A 40 8.81 -20.01 13.55
N THR A 41 9.53 -20.79 14.37
CA THR A 41 10.69 -20.29 15.12
C THR A 41 11.77 -19.74 14.19
N SER A 42 12.15 -20.49 13.15
CA SER A 42 13.15 -20.06 12.18
C SER A 42 12.75 -18.76 11.47
N THR A 43 11.49 -18.66 11.01
CA THR A 43 11.00 -17.47 10.30
C THR A 43 10.95 -16.23 11.20
N MET A 44 10.51 -16.42 12.45
CA MET A 44 10.43 -15.34 13.45
C MET A 44 11.80 -14.76 13.82
N ASN A 45 12.88 -15.50 13.52
CA ASN A 45 14.26 -15.15 13.85
C ASN A 45 15.13 -14.82 12.63
N LEU A 46 14.55 -14.65 11.42
CA LEU A 46 15.30 -14.21 10.24
C LEU A 46 15.99 -12.85 10.47
N ASP A 47 17.23 -12.72 9.98
CA ASP A 47 17.96 -11.46 10.05
C ASP A 47 17.32 -10.41 9.14
N ARG A 48 16.85 -9.34 9.77
CA ARG A 48 16.10 -8.27 9.10
C ARG A 48 16.98 -7.39 8.22
N LYS A 49 18.28 -7.27 8.54
CA LYS A 49 19.20 -6.36 7.83
C LYS A 49 19.60 -6.88 6.45
N THR A 50 19.50 -8.18 6.25
CA THR A 50 19.94 -8.86 5.02
C THR A 50 18.77 -9.44 4.22
N ILE A 51 17.54 -9.30 4.72
CA ILE A 51 16.34 -9.91 4.10
C ILE A 51 16.01 -9.34 2.72
N VAL A 52 16.39 -8.08 2.47
CA VAL A 52 16.31 -7.45 1.15
C VAL A 52 17.74 -7.28 0.62
N PRO A 53 18.15 -8.03 -0.42
CA PRO A 53 19.47 -7.87 -1.01
C PRO A 53 19.61 -6.48 -1.65
N PRO A 54 20.64 -5.69 -1.30
CA PRO A 54 20.86 -4.38 -1.90
C PRO A 54 21.26 -4.48 -3.37
N LEU A 55 21.05 -3.40 -4.10
CA LEU A 55 21.50 -3.24 -5.47
C LEU A 55 22.97 -2.77 -5.48
N GLU A 56 23.82 -3.44 -6.26
CA GLU A 56 25.20 -3.02 -6.43
C GLU A 56 25.29 -1.73 -7.27
N LYS A 57 26.09 -0.76 -6.80
CA LYS A 57 26.35 0.51 -7.51
C LYS A 57 25.08 1.25 -7.92
N TYR A 58 24.06 1.20 -7.07
CA TYR A 58 22.80 1.87 -7.33
C TYR A 58 22.95 3.40 -7.27
N GLU A 59 22.47 4.07 -8.30
CA GLU A 59 22.27 5.51 -8.34
C GLU A 59 20.75 5.78 -8.30
N LEU A 60 20.35 6.93 -7.75
CA LEU A 60 18.94 7.30 -7.63
C LEU A 60 18.24 7.25 -9.00
N GLY A 61 17.23 6.42 -9.13
CA GLY A 61 16.45 6.22 -10.34
C GLY A 61 14.93 6.27 -10.11
N PRO A 62 14.14 5.97 -11.17
CA PRO A 62 12.68 6.01 -11.13
C PRO A 62 12.07 5.02 -10.12
N GLU A 63 12.87 4.07 -9.61
CA GLU A 63 12.44 3.14 -8.58
C GLU A 63 11.93 3.83 -7.30
N LEU A 64 12.39 5.05 -7.02
CA LEU A 64 12.02 5.86 -5.85
C LEU A 64 11.12 7.07 -6.21
N ASP A 65 10.54 7.09 -7.41
CA ASP A 65 9.49 8.05 -7.74
C ASP A 65 8.39 7.98 -6.67
N HIS A 66 7.89 9.15 -6.27
CA HIS A 66 6.88 9.32 -5.21
C HIS A 66 7.37 8.97 -3.77
N GLN A 67 8.65 8.65 -3.61
CA GLN A 67 9.23 8.25 -2.32
C GLN A 67 10.25 9.21 -1.73
N ILE A 68 10.70 10.19 -2.51
CA ILE A 68 11.62 11.24 -2.07
C ILE A 68 10.84 12.52 -1.75
N ILE A 69 10.96 12.99 -0.51
CA ILE A 69 10.37 14.24 -0.04
C ILE A 69 10.99 15.39 -0.82
N LYS A 70 10.17 16.10 -1.57
CA LYS A 70 10.56 17.33 -2.25
C LYS A 70 10.56 18.47 -1.23
N PRO A 71 11.56 19.37 -1.24
CA PRO A 71 11.52 20.56 -0.40
C PRO A 71 10.22 21.34 -0.67
N PRO A 72 9.52 21.82 0.36
CA PRO A 72 8.34 22.64 0.13
C PRO A 72 8.75 23.89 -0.69
N PRO A 73 7.88 24.38 -1.59
CA PRO A 73 8.11 25.67 -2.21
C PRO A 73 8.30 26.72 -1.10
N THR A 74 9.46 27.38 -1.11
CA THR A 74 9.87 28.35 -0.09
C THR A 74 9.00 29.59 -0.18
N THR A 75 7.84 29.63 0.50
CA THR A 75 7.19 30.91 0.89
C THR A 75 5.96 30.80 1.78
N GLU A 76 5.28 29.66 1.93
CA GLU A 76 3.98 29.64 2.63
C GLU A 76 3.96 28.70 3.83
N ALA A 77 3.43 29.21 4.95
CA ALA A 77 3.10 28.38 6.10
C ALA A 77 2.11 27.30 5.66
N PRO A 78 2.25 26.05 6.14
CA PRO A 78 1.35 24.98 5.74
C PRO A 78 -0.10 25.38 6.09
N PRO A 79 -1.06 25.19 5.17
CA PRO A 79 -2.45 25.53 5.41
C PRO A 79 -2.97 24.77 6.63
N THR A 80 -3.91 25.37 7.36
CA THR A 80 -4.58 24.69 8.47
C THR A 80 -5.27 23.43 7.93
N PRO A 81 -5.04 22.24 8.53
CA PRO A 81 -5.69 21.02 8.09
C PRO A 81 -7.22 21.17 8.11
N PRO A 82 -7.93 20.71 7.08
CA PRO A 82 -9.39 20.75 7.07
C PRO A 82 -9.95 19.87 8.18
N LYS A 83 -11.18 20.17 8.63
CA LYS A 83 -11.91 19.28 9.54
C LYS A 83 -12.19 17.94 8.83
N ALA A 84 -11.81 16.84 9.47
CA ALA A 84 -12.01 15.49 8.99
C ALA A 84 -12.66 14.60 10.06
N SER A 85 -13.21 13.46 9.63
CA SER A 85 -13.83 12.46 10.51
C SER A 85 -13.58 11.05 9.97
N TRP A 86 -13.69 10.04 10.83
CA TRP A 86 -13.57 8.63 10.45
C TRP A 86 -14.94 7.95 10.46
N ALA A 87 -15.21 7.15 9.44
CA ALA A 87 -16.41 6.32 9.32
C ALA A 87 -16.06 4.97 8.68
N PHE A 88 -16.75 3.91 9.10
CA PHE A 88 -16.67 2.61 8.45
C PHE A 88 -17.78 2.48 7.40
N PHE A 89 -17.40 2.03 6.20
CA PHE A 89 -18.32 1.64 5.14
C PHE A 89 -18.21 0.13 4.92
N SER A 90 -19.29 -0.60 5.15
CA SER A 90 -19.32 -2.05 4.97
C SER A 90 -19.84 -2.40 3.58
N PHE A 91 -19.12 -3.30 2.89
CA PHE A 91 -19.53 -3.85 1.61
C PHE A 91 -19.89 -5.32 1.80
N SER A 92 -21.12 -5.70 1.43
CA SER A 92 -21.54 -7.11 1.53
C SER A 92 -20.79 -7.97 0.52
N PRO A 93 -20.68 -9.30 0.74
CA PRO A 93 -20.11 -10.21 -0.25
C PRO A 93 -20.78 -10.11 -1.63
N GLN A 94 -22.11 -9.93 -1.65
CA GLN A 94 -22.87 -9.71 -2.88
C GLN A 94 -22.45 -8.41 -3.59
N ALA A 95 -22.37 -7.29 -2.86
CA ALA A 95 -21.97 -6.00 -3.45
C ALA A 95 -20.54 -6.06 -4.02
N LEU A 96 -19.62 -6.74 -3.33
CA LEU A 96 -18.25 -6.97 -3.81
C LEU A 96 -18.21 -7.83 -5.08
N SER A 97 -19.05 -8.87 -5.16
CA SER A 97 -19.18 -9.69 -6.37
C SER A 97 -19.71 -8.86 -7.54
N GLU A 98 -20.80 -8.11 -7.33
CA GLU A 98 -21.41 -7.27 -8.37
C GLU A 98 -20.45 -6.18 -8.87
N LEU A 99 -19.65 -5.58 -7.99
CA LEU A 99 -18.61 -4.63 -8.38
C LEU A 99 -17.56 -5.31 -9.26
N LYS A 100 -17.08 -6.49 -8.86
CA LYS A 100 -16.08 -7.24 -9.62
C LYS A 100 -16.60 -7.69 -10.98
N ASP A 101 -17.85 -8.11 -11.06
CA ASP A 101 -18.52 -8.51 -12.31
C ASP A 101 -18.61 -7.31 -13.26
N LYS A 102 -19.02 -6.13 -12.76
CA LYS A 102 -19.04 -4.88 -13.54
C LYS A 102 -17.66 -4.48 -14.05
N ALA A 103 -16.64 -4.54 -13.19
CA ALA A 103 -15.27 -4.22 -13.59
C ALA A 103 -14.76 -5.18 -14.68
N THR A 104 -15.07 -6.48 -14.56
CA THR A 104 -14.62 -7.50 -15.51
C THR A 104 -15.16 -7.29 -16.93
N GLN A 105 -16.29 -6.59 -17.08
CA GLN A 105 -16.88 -6.29 -18.39
C GLN A 105 -16.12 -5.22 -19.19
N SER A 106 -15.23 -4.46 -18.55
CA SER A 106 -14.54 -3.33 -19.16
C SER A 106 -13.03 -3.34 -18.88
N LEU A 107 -12.42 -4.51 -18.80
CA LEU A 107 -10.97 -4.62 -18.57
C LEU A 107 -10.19 -4.07 -19.76
N GLU A 108 -9.03 -3.50 -19.46
CA GLU A 108 -8.09 -3.07 -20.48
C GLU A 108 -7.52 -4.28 -21.24
N ALA A 109 -7.31 -4.12 -22.56
CA ALA A 109 -6.75 -5.18 -23.38
C ALA A 109 -5.41 -5.68 -22.81
N GLY A 110 -5.25 -7.00 -22.71
CA GLY A 110 -4.07 -7.63 -22.10
C GLY A 110 -4.17 -7.86 -20.58
N THR A 111 -5.15 -7.28 -19.89
CA THR A 111 -5.42 -7.61 -18.48
C THR A 111 -6.15 -8.95 -18.39
N LYS A 112 -5.51 -9.96 -17.81
CA LYS A 112 -6.11 -11.30 -17.66
C LYS A 112 -7.22 -11.34 -16.62
N PHE A 113 -7.05 -10.64 -15.50
CA PHE A 113 -8.01 -10.58 -14.41
C PHE A 113 -7.73 -9.38 -13.50
N VAL A 114 -8.72 -9.02 -12.68
CA VAL A 114 -8.58 -8.12 -11.53
C VAL A 114 -9.13 -8.80 -10.27
N SER A 115 -8.60 -8.49 -9.10
CA SER A 115 -9.12 -9.00 -7.81
C SER A 115 -10.28 -8.15 -7.30
N THR A 116 -11.04 -8.67 -6.33
CA THR A 116 -12.03 -7.88 -5.59
C THR A 116 -11.38 -6.66 -4.92
N ASP A 117 -10.15 -6.79 -4.43
CA ASP A 117 -9.39 -5.71 -3.81
C ASP A 117 -9.00 -4.60 -4.80
N ASP A 118 -8.58 -4.95 -6.03
CA ASP A 118 -8.33 -3.93 -7.08
C ASP A 118 -9.60 -3.13 -7.34
N VAL A 119 -10.72 -3.84 -7.50
CA VAL A 119 -11.99 -3.24 -7.89
C VAL A 119 -12.55 -2.36 -6.78
N LEU A 120 -12.49 -2.81 -5.52
CA LEU A 120 -12.94 -1.99 -4.39
C LEU A 120 -12.03 -0.76 -4.20
N SER A 121 -10.71 -0.92 -4.34
CA SER A 121 -9.74 0.18 -4.30
C SER A 121 -10.09 1.27 -5.31
N VAL A 122 -10.35 0.86 -6.56
CA VAL A 122 -10.77 1.80 -7.60
C VAL A 122 -12.14 2.39 -7.31
N PHE A 123 -13.12 1.58 -6.92
CA PHE A 123 -14.46 2.09 -6.62
C PHE A 123 -14.43 3.21 -5.56
N ILE A 124 -13.58 3.06 -4.54
CA ILE A 124 -13.33 4.09 -3.53
C ILE A 124 -12.68 5.31 -4.18
N TRP A 125 -11.59 5.13 -4.94
CA TRP A 125 -10.90 6.23 -5.61
C TRP A 125 -11.85 7.03 -6.51
N GLN A 126 -12.63 6.37 -7.37
CA GLN A 126 -13.62 7.02 -8.22
C GLN A 126 -14.71 7.75 -7.43
N SER A 127 -15.16 7.16 -6.33
CA SER A 127 -16.19 7.78 -5.48
C SER A 127 -15.66 9.04 -4.79
N VAL A 128 -14.43 8.99 -4.29
CA VAL A 128 -13.75 10.15 -3.69
C VAL A 128 -13.48 11.21 -4.76
N SER A 129 -12.97 10.84 -5.94
CA SER A 129 -12.74 11.78 -7.04
C SER A 129 -14.04 12.48 -7.46
N ARG A 130 -15.14 11.74 -7.63
CA ARG A 130 -16.47 12.33 -7.91
C ARG A 130 -16.93 13.29 -6.82
N ALA A 131 -16.73 12.96 -5.54
CA ALA A 131 -17.08 13.84 -4.44
C ALA A 131 -16.20 15.10 -4.35
N ARG A 132 -14.99 15.06 -4.94
CA ARG A 132 -14.06 16.19 -4.99
C ARG A 132 -14.30 17.12 -6.18
N LEU A 133 -14.84 16.65 -7.30
CA LEU A 133 -15.09 17.46 -8.51
C LEU A 133 -15.87 18.76 -8.26
N PRO A 134 -16.90 18.84 -7.39
CA PRO A 134 -17.61 20.11 -7.16
C PRO A 134 -16.77 21.23 -6.54
N ARG A 135 -15.58 20.92 -5.99
CA ARG A 135 -14.72 21.88 -5.28
C ARG A 135 -13.30 21.98 -5.85
N LEU A 136 -12.99 21.25 -6.92
CA LEU A 136 -11.68 21.22 -7.56
C LEU A 136 -11.84 21.19 -9.07
N ASP A 137 -10.83 21.65 -9.81
CA ASP A 137 -10.87 21.62 -11.27
C ASP A 137 -10.81 20.17 -11.79
N ASP A 138 -11.50 19.91 -12.90
CA ASP A 138 -11.56 18.61 -13.57
C ASP A 138 -10.17 18.03 -13.87
N SER A 139 -9.22 18.89 -14.24
CA SER A 139 -7.84 18.54 -14.59
C SER A 139 -6.92 18.38 -13.38
N THR A 140 -7.43 18.55 -12.15
CA THR A 140 -6.63 18.42 -10.93
C THR A 140 -6.04 17.01 -10.85
N SER A 141 -4.72 16.92 -10.66
CA SER A 141 -4.02 15.64 -10.48
C SER A 141 -4.52 14.94 -9.22
N THR A 142 -4.62 13.61 -9.28
CA THR A 142 -4.93 12.74 -8.14
C THR A 142 -4.03 11.51 -8.19
N GLU A 143 -3.54 11.10 -7.03
CA GLU A 143 -2.68 9.94 -6.84
C GLU A 143 -3.34 8.87 -5.97
N PHE A 144 -3.20 7.61 -6.35
CA PHE A 144 -3.57 6.46 -5.53
C PHE A 144 -2.32 5.74 -5.02
N CYS A 145 -2.04 5.88 -3.73
CA CYS A 145 -0.95 5.21 -3.03
C CYS A 145 -1.43 3.90 -2.42
N ARG A 146 -1.12 2.76 -3.05
CA ARG A 146 -1.54 1.43 -2.57
C ARG A 146 -0.41 0.69 -1.89
N ALA A 147 -0.57 0.36 -0.60
CA ALA A 147 0.34 -0.51 0.12
C ALA A 147 0.32 -1.95 -0.43
N VAL A 148 1.49 -2.57 -0.56
CA VAL A 148 1.68 -3.92 -1.09
C VAL A 148 2.65 -4.70 -0.21
N ASP A 149 2.21 -5.87 0.28
CA ASP A 149 3.10 -6.87 0.86
C ASP A 149 4.03 -7.43 -0.22
N VAL A 150 5.34 -7.24 -0.05
CA VAL A 150 6.35 -7.63 -1.04
C VAL A 150 7.12 -8.89 -0.65
N ARG A 151 6.70 -9.61 0.41
CA ARG A 151 7.30 -10.90 0.81
C ARG A 151 7.40 -11.88 -0.35
N THR A 152 6.31 -12.03 -1.12
CA THR A 152 6.26 -12.99 -2.25
C THR A 152 7.23 -12.60 -3.36
N GLN A 153 7.36 -11.29 -3.65
CA GLN A 153 8.23 -10.76 -4.69
C GLN A 153 9.71 -10.85 -4.31
N LEU A 154 10.01 -10.82 -3.02
CA LEU A 154 11.35 -10.93 -2.48
C LEU A 154 11.77 -12.35 -2.09
N ASP A 155 10.93 -13.36 -2.32
CA ASP A 155 11.16 -14.75 -1.89
C ASP A 155 11.32 -14.91 -0.38
N VAL A 156 10.61 -14.08 0.38
CA VAL A 156 10.56 -14.11 1.85
C VAL A 156 9.32 -14.89 2.30
N PRO A 157 9.42 -15.73 3.35
CA PRO A 157 8.25 -16.43 3.89
C PRO A 157 7.11 -15.47 4.24
N LYS A 158 5.87 -15.84 3.91
CA LYS A 158 4.67 -15.02 4.18
C LYS A 158 4.48 -14.72 5.67
N ASN A 159 4.96 -15.60 6.52
CA ASN A 159 4.94 -15.49 7.97
C ASN A 159 6.17 -14.76 8.53
N TYR A 160 6.90 -13.98 7.72
CA TYR A 160 7.93 -13.08 8.25
C TYR A 160 7.29 -11.94 9.06
N PRO A 161 7.67 -11.74 10.34
CA PRO A 161 7.00 -10.80 11.24
C PRO A 161 7.43 -9.35 11.07
N GLY A 162 8.47 -9.08 10.27
CA GLY A 162 9.02 -7.74 10.14
C GLY A 162 8.20 -6.84 9.23
N ILE A 163 8.70 -5.63 9.01
CA ILE A 163 8.21 -4.74 7.95
C ILE A 163 8.80 -5.19 6.61
N LEU A 164 7.94 -5.55 5.67
CA LEU A 164 8.32 -5.88 4.30
C LEU A 164 7.18 -5.51 3.34
N GLN A 165 7.00 -4.19 3.22
CA GLN A 165 5.96 -3.55 2.44
C GLN A 165 6.59 -2.50 1.52
N ASN A 166 6.00 -2.29 0.35
CA ASN A 166 6.23 -1.11 -0.49
C ASN A 166 4.88 -0.56 -0.97
N MET A 167 4.90 0.42 -1.86
CA MET A 167 3.69 1.00 -2.44
C MET A 167 3.69 0.84 -3.95
N THR A 168 2.51 0.85 -4.57
CA THR A 168 2.33 1.22 -5.97
C THR A 168 1.67 2.58 -6.03
N TYR A 169 2.12 3.39 -6.99
CA TYR A 169 1.62 4.74 -7.23
C TYR A 169 0.87 4.77 -8.55
N SER A 170 -0.27 5.45 -8.59
CA SER A 170 -1.05 5.61 -9.81
C SER A 170 -1.58 7.03 -9.87
N VAL A 171 -1.10 7.78 -10.86
CA VAL A 171 -1.42 9.20 -11.03
C VAL A 171 -2.36 9.36 -12.22
N SER A 172 -3.39 10.19 -12.06
CA SER A 172 -4.32 10.58 -13.12
C SER A 172 -4.92 11.96 -12.78
N ASN A 173 -6.02 12.36 -13.41
CA ASN A 173 -6.79 13.54 -13.01
C ASN A 173 -8.19 13.16 -12.50
N LEU A 174 -8.79 14.03 -11.71
CA LEU A 174 -10.08 13.77 -11.05
C LEU A 174 -11.18 13.41 -12.03
N SER A 175 -11.31 14.15 -13.13
CA SER A 175 -12.36 13.90 -14.12
C SER A 175 -12.19 12.55 -14.81
N GLN A 176 -10.95 12.20 -15.17
CA GLN A 176 -10.65 10.91 -15.78
C GLN A 176 -10.98 9.75 -14.82
N ILE A 177 -10.49 9.80 -13.57
CA ILE A 177 -10.78 8.74 -12.59
C ILE A 177 -12.29 8.65 -12.30
N ALA A 178 -12.97 9.78 -12.15
CA ALA A 178 -14.40 9.81 -11.85
C ALA A 178 -15.29 9.16 -12.93
N ASN A 179 -14.87 9.26 -14.20
CA ASN A 179 -15.71 8.95 -15.37
C ASN A 179 -15.26 7.69 -16.14
N GLU A 180 -14.02 7.24 -15.98
CA GLU A 180 -13.54 6.04 -16.67
C GLU A 180 -14.25 4.75 -16.21
N PRO A 181 -14.33 3.72 -17.09
CA PRO A 181 -14.89 2.44 -16.69
C PRO A 181 -14.09 1.81 -15.54
N LEU A 182 -14.81 1.26 -14.57
CA LEU A 182 -14.24 0.64 -13.36
C LEU A 182 -13.14 -0.39 -13.69
N GLY A 183 -13.36 -1.21 -14.74
CA GLY A 183 -12.41 -2.21 -15.19
C GLY A 183 -11.10 -1.64 -15.75
N ILE A 184 -11.15 -0.49 -16.44
CA ILE A 184 -9.95 0.14 -17.02
C ILE A 184 -9.04 0.65 -15.91
N VAL A 185 -9.60 1.35 -14.93
CA VAL A 185 -8.80 1.85 -13.81
C VAL A 185 -8.31 0.69 -12.93
N ALA A 186 -9.11 -0.37 -12.77
CA ALA A 186 -8.70 -1.56 -12.02
C ALA A 186 -7.56 -2.32 -12.73
N SER A 187 -7.60 -2.40 -14.05
CA SER A 187 -6.50 -2.91 -14.89
C SER A 187 -5.19 -2.16 -14.64
N ARG A 188 -5.25 -0.83 -14.53
CA ARG A 188 -4.06 0.00 -14.23
C ARG A 188 -3.49 -0.28 -12.84
N LEU A 189 -4.32 -0.37 -11.80
CA LEU A 189 -3.82 -0.74 -10.47
C LEU A 189 -3.20 -2.15 -10.47
N ARG A 190 -3.79 -3.08 -11.22
CA ARG A 190 -3.29 -4.46 -11.34
C ARG A 190 -1.96 -4.53 -12.08
N SER A 191 -1.74 -3.71 -13.11
CA SER A 191 -0.50 -3.74 -13.90
C SER A 191 0.74 -3.35 -13.09
N GLN A 192 0.56 -2.57 -12.01
CA GLN A 192 1.63 -2.18 -11.08
C GLN A 192 2.09 -3.30 -10.13
N LEU A 193 1.43 -4.46 -10.13
CA LEU A 193 1.73 -5.57 -9.23
C LEU A 193 2.71 -6.60 -9.81
N GLY A 194 3.50 -6.20 -10.81
CA GLY A 194 4.52 -7.02 -11.44
C GLY A 194 5.58 -7.47 -10.43
N ARG A 195 5.93 -8.77 -10.44
CA ARG A 195 6.88 -9.35 -9.49
C ARG A 195 8.23 -8.66 -9.52
N ASP A 196 8.83 -8.57 -10.71
CA ASP A 196 10.19 -8.08 -10.89
C ASP A 196 10.27 -6.57 -10.64
N ASP A 197 9.24 -5.81 -11.03
CA ASP A 197 9.13 -4.38 -10.76
C ASP A 197 9.09 -4.09 -9.26
N LEU A 198 8.16 -4.71 -8.53
CA LEU A 198 8.04 -4.53 -7.08
C LEU A 198 9.29 -4.98 -6.33
N ARG A 199 9.91 -6.10 -6.74
CA ARG A 199 11.19 -6.54 -6.19
C ARG A 199 12.24 -5.46 -6.39
N ARG A 200 12.44 -4.99 -7.62
CA ARG A 200 13.49 -4.02 -7.94
C ARG A 200 13.27 -2.68 -7.21
N ARG A 201 12.05 -2.16 -7.21
CA ARG A 201 11.68 -0.92 -6.51
C ARG A 201 11.92 -1.02 -5.01
N THR A 202 11.60 -2.17 -4.40
CA THR A 202 11.87 -2.40 -2.98
C THR A 202 13.36 -2.51 -2.68
N GLN A 203 14.13 -3.20 -3.52
CA GLN A 203 15.58 -3.28 -3.37
C GLN A 203 16.24 -1.90 -3.51
N ALA A 204 15.81 -1.08 -4.47
CA ALA A 204 16.28 0.27 -4.66
C ALA A 204 15.99 1.16 -3.44
N LEU A 205 14.76 1.13 -2.93
CA LEU A 205 14.37 1.86 -1.71
C LEU A 205 15.24 1.47 -0.51
N VAL A 206 15.40 0.17 -0.26
CA VAL A 206 16.24 -0.33 0.84
C VAL A 206 17.69 0.07 0.65
N THR A 207 18.23 -0.04 -0.56
CA THR A 207 19.61 0.36 -0.89
C THR A 207 19.83 1.83 -0.61
N TYR A 208 18.90 2.70 -1.02
CA TYR A 208 18.97 4.14 -0.78
C TYR A 208 18.93 4.49 0.72
N LEU A 209 18.15 3.75 1.52
CA LEU A 209 18.02 3.91 2.98
C LEU A 209 19.20 3.38 3.80
N GLN A 210 20.13 2.62 3.17
CA GLN A 210 21.34 2.17 3.86
C GLN A 210 22.19 3.35 4.31
N ASP A 211 22.24 4.41 3.49
CA ASP A 211 22.80 5.70 3.88
C ASP A 211 21.87 6.40 4.89
N GLN A 212 22.41 6.70 6.07
CA GLN A 212 21.69 7.34 7.16
C GLN A 212 21.21 8.75 6.78
N GLU A 213 21.97 9.47 5.93
CA GLU A 213 21.62 10.84 5.51
C GLU A 213 20.37 10.88 4.62
N ASN A 214 20.02 9.77 4.00
CA ASN A 214 18.86 9.65 3.13
C ASN A 214 17.57 9.35 3.87
N ARG A 215 17.64 8.78 5.08
CA ARG A 215 16.44 8.30 5.80
C ARG A 215 15.44 9.41 6.13
N ALA A 216 15.91 10.62 6.39
CA ALA A 216 15.06 11.78 6.65
C ALA A 216 14.38 12.34 5.39
N LYS A 217 14.83 11.93 4.20
CA LYS A 217 14.34 12.41 2.90
C LYS A 217 13.32 11.45 2.27
N VAL A 218 13.05 10.31 2.91
CA VAL A 218 12.20 9.27 2.35
C VAL A 218 10.86 9.23 3.07
N SER A 219 9.79 9.18 2.30
CA SER A 219 8.43 8.90 2.78
C SER A 219 7.74 8.05 1.74
N VAL A 220 7.03 6.99 2.13
CA VAL A 220 6.30 6.14 1.18
C VAL A 220 5.08 6.83 0.56
N THR A 221 4.78 8.06 0.95
CA THR A 221 3.74 8.93 0.37
C THR A 221 4.28 10.35 0.26
N ALA A 222 5.47 10.51 -0.34
CA ALA A 222 6.24 11.76 -0.25
C ALA A 222 5.58 12.95 -0.95
N ASP A 223 4.84 12.71 -2.03
CA ASP A 223 4.15 13.72 -2.83
C ASP A 223 2.62 13.58 -2.81
N ALA A 224 2.09 12.70 -1.97
CA ALA A 224 0.65 12.58 -1.76
C ALA A 224 0.07 13.89 -1.19
N ASN A 225 -0.99 14.38 -1.83
CA ASN A 225 -1.72 15.59 -1.49
C ASN A 225 -3.11 15.23 -0.92
N PRO A 226 -3.33 15.35 0.41
CA PRO A 226 -4.60 15.00 1.05
C PRO A 226 -5.83 15.75 0.50
N SER A 227 -5.61 16.89 -0.15
CA SER A 227 -6.70 17.68 -0.75
C SER A 227 -7.24 17.05 -2.03
N THR A 228 -6.42 16.29 -2.76
CA THR A 228 -6.71 15.75 -4.09
C THR A 228 -6.71 14.21 -4.14
N ASP A 229 -5.99 13.55 -3.23
CA ASP A 229 -5.66 12.12 -3.24
C ASP A 229 -6.49 11.29 -2.25
#